data_AF-A0A951QGE6-F1
#
_entry.id   AF-A0A951QGE6-F1
#
_cell.length_a   1.000
_cell.length_b   1.000
_cell.length_c   1.000
_cell.angle_alpha   90.00
_cell.angle_beta   90.00
_cell.angle_gamma   90.00
#
_symmetry.space_group_name_H-M   'P 1'
#
loop_
_entity.id
_entity.type
_entity.pdbx_description
1 polymer ?
#
loop_
_entity_poly.entity_id
_entity_poly.type
_entity_poly.pdbx_seq_one_letter_code
_entity_poly.pdbx_strand_id
1 'polypeptide(L)'
;MNQLAQRRDRYLELTNHILPQLAHQRQFPVRNNHCFQRIVLDNLFGQCWYTVLQRGKEAAYKQLTEAQLESAIALAEAIIARPDEYIYQLNQNSLRWRGKVR
;
A
#
# COMPACT_ATOMS: atom_id res chain seq x y z
N MET A 1 16.62 10.17 17.00
CA MET A 1 15.44 9.33 16.70
C MET A 1 15.66 8.67 15.35
N ASN A 2 15.37 7.37 15.22
CA ASN A 2 15.62 6.63 13.98
C ASN A 2 14.54 6.95 12.94
N GLN A 3 14.90 7.79 11.98
CA GLN A 3 14.06 8.27 10.88
C GLN A 3 13.37 7.13 10.10
N LEU A 4 14.07 6.02 9.87
CA LEU A 4 13.51 4.83 9.21
C LEU A 4 12.43 4.15 10.05
N ALA A 5 12.61 4.06 11.37
CA ALA A 5 11.63 3.45 12.27
C ALA A 5 10.33 4.27 12.28
N GLN A 6 10.44 5.59 12.39
CA GLN A 6 9.29 6.50 12.37
C GLN A 6 8.49 6.39 11.06
N ARG A 7 9.18 6.30 9.90
CA ARG A 7 8.53 6.08 8.61
C ARG A 7 7.81 4.73 8.56
N ARG A 8 8.38 3.67 9.15
CA ARG A 8 7.73 2.35 9.19
C ARG A 8 6.46 2.39 10.03
N ASP A 9 6.52 3.04 11.18
CA ASP A 9 5.36 3.21 12.06
C ASP A 9 4.26 4.01 11.37
N ARG A 10 4.63 5.10 10.67
CA ARG A 10 3.67 5.90 9.88
C ARG A 10 3.02 5.08 8.77
N TYR A 11 3.81 4.31 8.02
CA TYR A 11 3.27 3.44 6.97
C TYR A 11 2.29 2.38 7.55
N LEU A 12 2.63 1.81 8.70
CA LEU A 12 1.76 0.86 9.39
C LEU A 12 0.49 1.52 9.91
N GLU A 13 0.57 2.70 10.50
CA GLU A 13 -0.58 3.47 10.96
C GLU A 13 -1.58 3.72 9.81
N LEU A 14 -1.05 4.20 8.67
CA LEU A 14 -1.84 4.46 7.47
C LEU A 14 -2.54 3.20 6.95
N THR A 15 -1.81 2.09 6.83
CA THR A 15 -2.32 0.88 6.16
C THR A 15 -3.08 -0.07 7.07
N ASN A 16 -2.80 -0.08 8.38
CA ASN A 16 -3.49 -0.95 9.34
C ASN A 16 -4.74 -0.31 9.95
N HIS A 17 -4.78 1.01 10.06
CA HIS A 17 -5.83 1.70 10.80
C HIS A 17 -6.57 2.71 9.93
N ILE A 18 -5.87 3.71 9.40
CA ILE A 18 -6.51 4.85 8.74
C ILE A 18 -7.23 4.44 7.45
N LEU A 19 -6.55 3.74 6.54
CA LEU A 19 -7.15 3.33 5.26
C LEU A 19 -8.31 2.32 5.45
N PRO A 20 -8.19 1.28 6.29
CA PRO A 20 -9.33 0.43 6.63
C PRO A 20 -10.51 1.19 7.22
N GLN A 21 -10.27 2.10 8.17
CA GLN A 21 -11.33 2.92 8.76
C GLN A 21 -12.01 3.80 7.71
N LEU A 22 -11.24 4.43 6.83
CA LEU A 22 -11.77 5.25 5.74
C LEU A 22 -12.62 4.42 4.77
N ALA A 23 -12.23 3.17 4.51
CA ALA A 23 -13.00 2.23 3.68
C ALA A 23 -14.35 1.82 4.27
N HIS A 24 -14.57 2.03 5.57
CA HIS A 24 -15.90 1.86 6.18
C HIS A 24 -16.82 3.06 5.92
N GLN A 25 -16.23 4.24 5.72
CA GLN A 25 -16.96 5.50 5.49
C GLN A 25 -17.14 5.81 4.00
N ARG A 26 -16.23 5.31 3.17
CA ARG A 26 -16.17 5.53 1.73
C ARG A 26 -16.42 4.26 0.93
N GLN A 27 -16.66 4.39 -0.36
CA GLN A 27 -16.94 3.23 -1.23
C GLN A 27 -15.65 2.64 -1.79
N PHE A 28 -14.66 2.35 -0.94
CA PHE A 28 -13.40 1.79 -1.41
C PHE A 28 -13.58 0.37 -1.96
N PRO A 29 -12.83 -0.03 -3.00
CA PRO A 29 -12.91 -1.37 -3.60
C PRO A 29 -12.36 -2.49 -2.70
N VAL A 30 -11.69 -2.12 -1.60
CA VAL A 30 -11.10 -3.04 -0.61
C VAL A 30 -11.28 -2.48 0.79
N ARG A 31 -11.28 -3.35 1.80
CA ARG A 31 -11.50 -2.96 3.20
C ARG A 31 -10.40 -3.40 4.17
N ASN A 32 -9.68 -4.47 3.84
CA ASN A 32 -8.69 -5.04 4.75
C ASN A 32 -7.32 -4.37 4.62
N ASN A 33 -6.61 -4.23 5.75
CA ASN A 33 -5.26 -3.68 5.81
C ASN A 33 -4.28 -4.30 4.80
N HIS A 34 -4.25 -5.63 4.70
CA HIS A 34 -3.38 -6.35 3.78
C HIS A 34 -3.71 -6.08 2.30
N CYS A 35 -4.97 -5.73 1.99
CA CYS A 35 -5.34 -5.29 0.64
C CYS A 35 -4.72 -3.94 0.32
N PHE A 36 -4.73 -2.98 1.26
CA PHE A 36 -4.08 -1.69 1.08
C PHE A 36 -2.57 -1.83 0.95
N GLN A 37 -1.93 -2.59 1.84
CA GLN A 37 -0.49 -2.84 1.74
C GLN A 37 -0.12 -3.47 0.40
N ARG A 38 -0.90 -4.45 -0.07
CA ARG A 38 -0.72 -5.04 -1.40
C ARG A 38 -0.81 -4.01 -2.51
N ILE A 39 -1.85 -3.18 -2.50
CA ILE A 39 -2.07 -2.17 -3.54
C ILE A 39 -0.95 -1.14 -3.54
N VAL A 40 -0.56 -0.63 -2.37
CA VAL A 40 0.53 0.34 -2.24
C VAL A 40 1.85 -0.24 -2.73
N LEU A 41 2.22 -1.45 -2.27
CA LEU A 41 3.46 -2.09 -2.68
C LEU A 41 3.48 -2.44 -4.18
N ASP A 42 2.37 -2.94 -4.73
CA ASP A 42 2.31 -3.26 -6.14
C ASP A 42 2.48 -2.00 -7.00
N ASN A 43 1.85 -0.87 -6.61
CA ASN A 43 1.98 0.39 -7.34
C ASN A 43 3.35 1.06 -7.12
N LEU A 44 3.97 0.88 -5.94
CA LEU A 44 5.34 1.31 -5.68
C LEU A 44 6.34 0.65 -6.64
N PHE A 45 6.19 -0.65 -6.89
CA PHE A 45 7.11 -1.41 -7.74
C PHE A 45 6.68 -1.53 -9.20
N GLY A 46 5.45 -1.14 -9.54
CA GLY A 46 4.88 -1.30 -10.88
C GLY A 46 4.71 -2.77 -11.31
N GLN A 47 4.65 -3.69 -10.34
CA GLN A 47 4.54 -5.14 -10.55
C GLN A 47 4.08 -5.82 -9.27
N CYS A 48 3.90 -7.15 -9.28
CA CYS A 48 3.63 -7.90 -8.06
C CYS A 48 4.76 -7.71 -7.03
N TRP A 49 4.49 -7.12 -5.87
CA TRP A 49 5.56 -6.78 -4.91
C TRP A 49 6.48 -7.97 -4.52
N TYR A 50 5.96 -9.19 -4.53
CA TYR A 50 6.70 -10.41 -4.18
C TYR A 50 7.65 -10.91 -5.28
N THR A 51 7.70 -10.24 -6.44
CA THR A 51 8.77 -10.45 -7.43
C THR A 51 10.02 -9.63 -7.08
N VAL A 52 9.88 -8.63 -6.21
CA VAL A 52 10.96 -7.75 -5.75
C VAL A 52 11.37 -8.08 -4.31
N LEU A 53 10.40 -8.27 -3.41
CA LEU A 53 10.64 -8.55 -2.00
C LEU A 53 10.39 -10.02 -1.66
N GLN A 54 11.11 -10.53 -0.65
CA GLN A 54 10.99 -11.91 -0.21
C GLN A 54 9.73 -12.12 0.63
N ARG A 55 8.81 -12.95 0.13
CA ARG A 55 7.60 -13.33 0.88
C ARG A 55 7.91 -14.39 1.93
N GLY A 56 7.41 -14.22 3.15
CA GLY A 56 7.40 -15.26 4.20
C GLY A 56 8.61 -15.26 5.14
N LYS A 57 9.75 -14.67 4.77
CA LYS A 57 10.92 -14.52 5.65
C LYS A 57 10.77 -13.33 6.61
N GLU A 58 10.30 -12.21 6.08
CA GLU A 58 10.09 -10.96 6.83
C GLU A 58 8.89 -10.20 6.25
N ALA A 59 8.27 -9.33 7.06
CA ALA A 59 7.22 -8.44 6.57
C ALA A 59 7.76 -7.50 5.48
N ALA A 60 7.00 -7.34 4.39
CA ALA A 60 7.44 -6.61 3.20
C ALA A 60 7.90 -5.16 3.51
N TYR A 61 7.21 -4.45 4.41
CA TYR A 61 7.55 -3.06 4.76
C TYR A 61 8.93 -2.92 5.45
N LYS A 62 9.45 -3.98 6.08
CA LYS A 62 10.77 -3.97 6.71
C LYS A 62 11.90 -4.08 5.68
N GLN A 63 11.61 -4.65 4.52
CA GLN A 63 12.55 -4.83 3.41
C GLN A 63 12.68 -3.57 2.53
N LEU A 64 11.82 -2.56 2.74
CA LEU A 64 11.88 -1.30 1.99
C LEU A 64 13.07 -0.44 2.40
N THR A 65 13.70 0.19 1.42
CA THR A 65 14.63 1.30 1.67
C THR A 65 13.86 2.52 2.19
N GLU A 66 14.59 3.50 2.74
CA GLU A 66 13.99 4.73 3.22
C GLU A 66 13.19 5.47 2.12
N ALA A 67 13.78 5.65 0.94
CA ALA A 67 13.12 6.30 -0.20
C ALA A 67 11.88 5.53 -0.71
N GLN A 68 11.95 4.19 -0.72
CA GLN A 68 10.80 3.36 -1.07
C GLN A 68 9.67 3.48 -0.06
N LEU A 69 10.00 3.57 1.22
CA LEU A 69 9.04 3.73 2.30
C LEU A 69 8.39 5.11 2.27
N GLU A 70 9.15 6.17 1.99
CA GLU A 70 8.60 7.51 1.74
C GLU A 70 7.60 7.51 0.57
N SER A 71 7.97 6.88 -0.54
CA SER A 71 7.09 6.75 -1.70
C SER A 71 5.83 5.94 -1.37
N ALA A 72 5.96 4.89 -0.55
CA ALA A 72 4.82 4.09 -0.08
C ALA A 72 3.87 4.91 0.82
N ILE A 73 4.43 5.73 1.72
CA ILE A 73 3.66 6.66 2.57
C ILE A 73 2.94 7.68 1.69
N ALA A 74 3.64 8.30 0.73
CA ALA A 74 3.04 9.27 -0.18
C ALA A 74 1.88 8.67 -1.00
N LEU A 75 2.01 7.42 -1.46
CA LEU A 75 0.91 6.69 -2.12
C LEU A 75 -0.29 6.50 -1.17
N ALA A 76 -0.04 6.08 0.07
CA ALA A 76 -1.08 5.88 1.08
C ALA A 76 -1.79 7.18 1.47
N GLU A 77 -1.06 8.28 1.62
CA GLU A 77 -1.62 9.61 1.90
C GLU A 77 -2.39 10.16 0.70
N ALA A 78 -1.92 9.92 -0.52
CA ALA A 78 -2.65 10.27 -1.73
C ALA A 78 -4.00 9.54 -1.84
N ILE A 79 -4.13 8.31 -1.35
CA ILE A 79 -5.42 7.60 -1.27
C ILE A 79 -6.41 8.33 -0.35
N ILE A 80 -5.92 8.95 0.73
CA ILE A 80 -6.78 9.68 1.68
C ILE A 80 -7.23 11.02 1.08
N ALA A 81 -6.28 11.74 0.47
CA ALA A 81 -6.48 13.10 -0.02
C ALA A 81 -7.24 13.19 -1.35
N ARG A 82 -7.20 12.13 -2.17
CA ARG A 82 -7.83 12.11 -3.50
C ARG A 82 -9.25 11.51 -3.46
N PRO A 83 -10.06 11.77 -4.51
CA PRO A 83 -11.32 11.06 -4.72
C PRO A 83 -11.13 9.54 -4.81
N ASP A 84 -12.18 8.80 -4.50
CA ASP A 84 -12.17 7.34 -4.42
C ASP A 84 -11.72 6.67 -5.73
N GLU A 85 -11.97 7.30 -6.89
CA GLU A 85 -11.47 6.87 -8.20
C GLU A 85 -9.97 6.55 -8.20
N TYR A 86 -9.18 7.27 -7.39
CA TYR A 86 -7.75 7.03 -7.30
C TYR A 86 -7.44 5.63 -6.73
N ILE A 87 -8.10 5.18 -5.65
CA ILE A 87 -7.89 3.83 -5.12
C ILE A 87 -8.45 2.75 -6.06
N TYR A 88 -9.49 3.06 -6.85
CA TYR A 88 -9.96 2.17 -7.91
C TYR A 88 -8.88 1.95 -8.98
N GLN A 89 -8.24 3.02 -9.46
CA GLN A 89 -7.13 2.93 -10.43
C GLN A 89 -5.96 2.10 -9.87
N LEU A 90 -5.54 2.38 -8.64
CA LEU A 90 -4.45 1.63 -8.00
C LEU A 90 -4.79 0.15 -7.81
N ASN A 91 -6.04 -0.16 -7.44
CA ASN A 91 -6.49 -1.56 -7.32
C ASN A 91 -6.54 -2.26 -8.69
N GLN A 92 -7.01 -1.58 -9.74
CA GLN A 92 -7.01 -2.13 -11.10
C GLN A 92 -5.59 -2.44 -11.59
N ASN A 93 -4.63 -1.56 -11.35
CA ASN A 93 -3.22 -1.81 -11.66
C ASN A 93 -2.71 -3.06 -10.91
N SER A 94 -2.96 -3.14 -9.61
CA SER A 94 -2.60 -4.30 -8.78
C SER A 94 -3.22 -5.60 -9.29
N LEU A 95 -4.48 -5.59 -9.73
CA LEU A 95 -5.13 -6.75 -10.32
C LEU A 95 -4.51 -7.12 -11.68
N ARG A 96 -4.15 -6.13 -12.52
CA ARG A 96 -3.53 -6.35 -13.83
C ARG A 96 -2.20 -7.06 -13.68
N TRP A 97 -1.30 -6.57 -12.83
CA TRP A 97 0.00 -7.21 -12.59
C TRP A 97 -0.11 -8.62 -12.00
N ARG A 98 -1.24 -8.94 -11.36
CA ARG A 98 -1.52 -10.25 -10.78
C ARG A 98 -2.26 -11.18 -11.74
N GLY A 99 -2.53 -10.77 -12.99
CA GLY A 99 -3.31 -11.55 -13.95
C GLY A 99 -4.76 -11.78 -13.51
N LYS A 100 -5.33 -10.86 -12.73
CA LYS A 100 -6.71 -10.94 -12.19
C LYS A 100 -7.72 -10.04 -12.90
N VAL A 101 -7.29 -9.32 -13.92
CA VAL A 101 -8.20 -8.61 -14.84
C VAL A 101 -8.66 -9.65 -15.86
N ARG A 102 -9.96 -9.94 -15.88
CA ARG A 102 -10.60 -10.73 -16.93
C ARG A 102 -11.08 -9.82 -18.04
#